data_AF-A0A946NMC0-F1
#
_entry.id   AF-A0A946NMC0-F1
#
_cell.length_a   1.000
_cell.length_b   1.000
_cell.length_c   1.000
_cell.angle_alpha   90.00
_cell.angle_beta   90.00
_cell.angle_gamma   90.00
#
_symmetry.space_group_name_H-M   'P 1'
#
loop_
_entity.id
_entity.type
_entity.pdbx_description
1 polymer ?
#
loop_
_entity_poly.entity_id
_entity_poly.type
_entity_poly.pdbx_seq_one_letter_code
_entity_poly.pdbx_strand_id
1 'polypeptide(L)' 'MELEMQDRMELVKEAQDVVKSRYLLCILVTQRIHQLENGAQPTIEVDPEDLTNPKIFFELALREIIEGNMDLEQVTEEE' A
#
# COMPACT_ATOMS: atom_id res chain seq x y z
N MET A 1 -3.75 -18.61 7.86
CA MET A 1 -2.31 -18.65 7.54
C MET A 1 -2.03 -18.95 6.07
N GLU A 2 -2.27 -20.16 5.55
CA GLU A 2 -1.95 -20.48 4.14
C GLU A 2 -2.87 -19.76 3.13
N LEU A 3 -4.17 -19.68 3.46
CA LEU A 3 -5.17 -18.89 2.70
C LEU A 3 -4.85 -17.38 2.72
N GLU A 4 -4.56 -16.80 3.89
CA GLU A 4 -4.16 -15.38 4.01
C GLU A 4 -2.85 -15.03 3.28
N MET A 5 -1.96 -16.00 3.05
CA MET A 5 -0.75 -15.78 2.24
C MET A 5 -1.04 -15.83 0.74
N GLN A 6 -2.00 -16.66 0.31
CA GLN A 6 -2.48 -16.67 -1.07
C GLN A 6 -3.14 -15.33 -1.43
N ASP A 7 -4.01 -14.81 -0.56
CA ASP A 7 -4.69 -13.52 -0.78
C ASP A 7 -3.69 -12.35 -0.92
N ARG A 8 -2.63 -12.32 -0.11
CA ARG A 8 -1.57 -11.30 -0.21
C ARG A 8 -0.77 -11.39 -1.50
N MET A 9 -0.56 -12.60 -2.01
CA MET A 9 0.16 -12.81 -3.28
C MET A 9 -0.67 -12.33 -4.48
N GLU A 10 -2.00 -12.44 -4.40
CA GLU A 10 -2.91 -11.93 -5.42
C GLU A 10 -2.91 -10.40 -5.46
N LEU A 11 -2.98 -9.75 -4.29
CA LEU A 11 -2.88 -8.28 -4.20
C LEU A 11 -1.57 -7.75 -4.78
N VAL A 12 -0.45 -8.44 -4.57
CA VAL A 12 0.84 -8.04 -5.18
C VAL A 12 0.79 -8.14 -6.71
N LYS A 13 0.10 -9.15 -7.27
CA LYS A 13 -0.05 -9.27 -8.74
C LYS A 13 -0.93 -8.15 -9.29
N GLU A 14 -2.06 -7.88 -8.66
CA GLU A 14 -2.95 -6.80 -9.08
C GLU A 14 -2.25 -5.43 -9.01
N ALA A 15 -1.48 -5.17 -7.95
CA ALA A 15 -0.70 -3.95 -7.84
C ALA A 15 0.40 -3.84 -8.92
N GLN A 16 0.94 -4.96 -9.42
CA GLN A 16 1.90 -4.97 -10.54
C GLN A 16 1.26 -4.64 -11.89
N ASP A 17 -0.05 -4.85 -12.06
CA ASP A 17 -0.77 -4.43 -13.25
C ASP A 17 -0.94 -2.90 -13.30
N VAL A 18 -1.05 -2.26 -12.13
CA VAL A 18 -1.08 -0.79 -11.96
C VAL A 18 0.33 -0.19 -12.01
N VAL A 19 1.28 -0.71 -11.22
CA VAL A 19 2.65 -0.19 -11.11
C VAL A 19 3.63 -1.09 -11.89
N LYS A 20 4.01 -0.65 -13.09
CA LYS A 20 4.82 -1.46 -14.04
C LYS A 20 6.20 -1.85 -13.52
N SER A 21 6.82 -1.05 -12.65
CA SER A 21 8.13 -1.35 -12.08
C SER A 21 7.97 -1.99 -10.70
N ARG A 22 8.49 -3.22 -10.55
CA ARG A 22 8.52 -3.92 -9.26
C ARG A 22 9.33 -3.16 -8.19
N TYR A 23 10.36 -2.43 -8.60
CA TYR A 23 11.15 -1.59 -7.70
C TYR A 23 10.33 -0.40 -7.22
N LEU A 24 9.61 0.26 -8.13
CA LEU A 24 8.73 1.37 -7.79
C LEU A 24 7.61 0.90 -6.86
N LEU A 25 6.98 -0.25 -7.14
CA LEU A 25 5.95 -0.82 -6.28
C LEU A 25 6.47 -1.03 -4.84
N CYS A 26 7.69 -1.56 -4.69
CA CYS A 26 8.32 -1.73 -3.39
C CYS A 26 8.52 -0.40 -2.64
N ILE A 27 8.96 0.63 -3.36
CA ILE A 27 9.16 1.98 -2.80
C ILE A 27 7.82 2.56 -2.34
N LEU A 28 6.79 2.54 -3.19
CA LEU A 28 5.47 3.10 -2.89
C LEU A 28 4.82 2.41 -1.69
N VAL A 29 4.85 1.08 -1.66
CA VAL A 29 4.33 0.31 -0.53
C VAL A 29 5.07 0.67 0.75
N THR A 30 6.40 0.76 0.71
CA THR A 30 7.21 1.10 1.89
C THR A 30 6.91 2.51 2.40
N GLN A 31 6.84 3.49 1.49
CA GLN A 31 6.49 4.87 1.82
C GLN A 31 5.10 4.95 2.45
N ARG A 32 4.13 4.25 1.88
CA ARG A 32 2.76 4.30 2.37
C ARG A 32 2.60 3.64 3.74
N ILE A 33 3.24 2.49 3.95
CA ILE A 33 3.29 1.87 5.29
C ILE A 33 3.86 2.86 6.30
N HIS A 34 4.95 3.55 5.97
CA HIS A 34 5.54 4.54 6.88
C HIS A 34 4.59 5.71 7.19
N GLN A 35 3.81 6.19 6.21
CA GLN A 35 2.79 7.20 6.44
C GLN A 35 1.69 6.70 7.39
N LEU A 36 1.19 5.48 7.17
CA LEU A 36 0.17 4.85 8.02
C LEU A 36 0.68 4.64 9.46
N GLU A 37 1.91 4.18 9.62
CA GLU A 37 2.57 4.03 10.93
C GLU A 37 2.69 5.37 11.68
N ASN A 38 2.84 6.47 10.96
CA ASN A 38 2.90 7.82 11.53
C ASN A 38 1.51 8.47 11.71
N GLY A 39 0.42 7.74 11.52
CA GLY A 39 -0.94 8.20 11.76
C GLY A 39 -1.61 8.91 10.58
N ALA A 40 -1.05 8.80 9.37
CA ALA A 40 -1.78 9.19 8.17
C ALA A 40 -3.06 8.36 8.03
N GLN A 41 -4.12 8.99 7.53
CA GLN A 41 -5.39 8.31 7.33
C GLN A 41 -5.36 7.46 6.06
N PRO A 42 -5.99 6.28 6.07
CA PRO A 42 -6.25 5.50 4.87
C PRO A 42 -7.08 6.30 3.85
N THR A 43 -6.89 6.04 2.57
CA THR A 43 -7.68 6.63 1.47
C THR A 43 -8.88 5.78 1.08
N ILE A 44 -8.99 4.58 1.66
CA ILE A 44 -10.13 3.66 1.51
C ILE A 44 -10.84 3.47 2.85
N GLU A 45 -12.11 3.06 2.81
CA GLU A 45 -12.85 2.74 4.05
C GLU A 45 -12.27 1.48 4.71
N VAL A 46 -11.92 1.61 5.99
CA VAL A 46 -11.46 0.50 6.84
C VAL A 46 -12.05 0.60 8.23
N ASP A 47 -12.14 -0.54 8.92
CA ASP A 47 -12.50 -0.56 10.32
C ASP A 47 -11.36 0.09 11.16
N PRO A 48 -11.65 1.05 12.04
CA PRO A 48 -10.64 1.62 12.94
C PRO A 48 -9.87 0.57 13.76
N GLU A 49 -10.47 -0.59 14.05
CA GLU A 49 -9.81 -1.68 14.77
C GLU A 49 -8.65 -2.29 13.95
N ASP A 50 -8.77 -2.32 12.63
CA ASP A 50 -7.75 -2.87 11.72
C ASP A 50 -6.47 -2.03 11.69
N LEU A 51 -6.57 -0.73 12.00
CA LEU A 51 -5.44 0.21 12.05
C LEU A 51 -4.52 0.00 13.26
N THR A 52 -4.94 -0.83 14.22
CA THR A 52 -4.10 -1.18 15.38
C THR A 52 -3.10 -2.29 15.07
N ASN A 53 -3.21 -2.94 13.90
CA ASN A 53 -2.37 -4.07 13.50
C ASN A 53 -1.42 -3.68 12.35
N PRO A 54 -0.11 -3.51 12.61
CA PRO A 54 0.87 -3.15 11.57
C PRO A 54 0.94 -4.13 10.41
N LYS A 55 0.50 -5.39 10.59
CA LYS A 55 0.49 -6.39 9.50
C LYS A 55 -0.56 -6.08 8.42
N ILE A 56 -1.57 -5.27 8.74
CA ILE A 56 -2.60 -4.83 7.80
C ILE A 56 -2.10 -3.71 6.90
N PHE A 57 -1.12 -2.90 7.32
CA PHE A 57 -0.64 -1.76 6.52
C PHE A 57 -0.04 -2.17 5.17
N PHE A 58 0.58 -3.34 5.08
CA PHE A 58 1.05 -3.86 3.80
C PHE A 58 -0.11 -4.16 2.85
N GLU A 59 -1.16 -4.79 3.35
CA GLU A 59 -2.35 -5.11 2.58
C GLU A 59 -3.11 -3.84 2.19
N LEU A 60 -3.24 -2.91 3.12
CA LEU A 60 -3.90 -1.63 2.95
C LEU A 60 -3.20 -0.79 1.87
N ALA A 61 -1.86 -0.67 1.96
CA ALA A 61 -1.08 0.05 0.97
C ALA A 61 -1.23 -0.56 -0.43
N LEU A 62 -1.27 -1.89 -0.55
CA LEU A 62 -1.50 -2.55 -1.84
C LEU A 62 -2.89 -2.24 -2.40
N ARG A 63 -3.94 -2.30 -1.57
CA ARG A 63 -5.32 -1.97 -1.98
C ARG A 63 -5.44 -0.51 -2.42
N GLU A 64 -4.87 0.42 -1.67
CA GLU A 64 -4.87 1.85 -2.02
C GLU A 64 -4.13 2.12 -3.35
N ILE A 65 -3.04 1.40 -3.62
CA ILE A 65 -2.33 1.45 -4.91
C ILE A 65 -3.20 0.91 -6.04
N ILE A 66 -3.88 -0.22 -5.83
CA ILE A 66 -4.74 -0.86 -6.84
C ILE A 66 -5.90 0.06 -7.22
N GLU A 67 -6.50 0.75 -6.24
CA GLU A 67 -7.58 1.70 -6.49
C GLU A 67 -7.11 3.02 -7.13
N GLY A 68 -5.79 3.24 -7.21
CA GLY A 68 -5.21 4.47 -7.77
C GLY A 68 -5.37 5.68 -6.84
N ASN A 69 -5.67 5.45 -5.56
CA ASN A 69 -5.88 6.51 -4.56
C ASN A 69 -4.57 7.02 -3.95
N MET A 70 -3.44 6.45 -4.35
CA MET A 70 -2.11 6.93 -3.98
C MET A 70 -1.61 7.89 -5.05
N ASP A 71 -1.72 9.19 -4.78
CA ASP A 71 -1.01 10.19 -5.56
C ASP A 71 0.49 9.88 -5.44
N LEU A 72 1.12 9.56 -6.57
CA LEU A 72 2.56 9.56 -6.71
C LEU A 72 2.99 11.00 -6.42
N GLU A 73 3.48 11.29 -5.21
CA GLU A 73 4.16 12.56 -4.96
C GLU A 73 5.18 12.72 -6.09
N GLN A 74 4.96 13.75 -6.92
CA GLN A 74 5.95 14.12 -7.92
C GLN A 74 7.19 14.44 -7.12
N VAL A 75 8.27 13.69 -7.37
CA VAL A 75 9.58 14.02 -6.84
C VAL A 75 9.89 15.40 -7.41
N THR A 76 9.58 16.45 -6.67
CA THR A 76 10.12 17.77 -6.96
C THR A 76 11.61 17.60 -6.73
N GLU A 77 12.37 17.61 -7.82
CA GLU A 77 13.80 17.84 -7.78
C GLU A 77 13.96 19.19 -7.06
N GLU A 78 14.16 19.16 -5.74
CA GLU A 78 14.64 20.33 -5.01
C GLU A 78 16.08 20.57 -5.47
N GLU A 79 16.28 21.69 -6.16
CA GLU A 79 17.59 22.22 -6.59
C GLU A 79 18.56 22.46 -5.42
#